data_AF-A0A7K5CQ02-F1
#
_entry.id   AF-A0A7K5CQ02-F1
#
_cell.length_a   1.000
_cell.length_b   1.000
_cell.length_c   1.000
_cell.angle_alpha   90.00
_cell.angle_beta   90.00
_cell.angle_gamma   90.00
#
_symmetry.space_group_name_H-M   'P 1'
#
loop_
_entity.id
_entity.type
_entity.pdbx_description
1 polymer ?
#
loop_
_entity_poly.entity_id
_entity_poly.type
_entity_poly.pdbx_seq_one_letter_code
_entity_poly.pdbx_strand_id
1 'polypeptide(L)'
;RGHDAIWLDEVNCSGTENSILECPAKPWGDNNCFHGEDAGVICSGNPEADQVRLVSSLSRCAGRVEVFHNGRWGTVCDDTWDLADAQVVCRQVGCGKALSAPGRAQFGRGSGFIWLDETNCTGAEPHLSACPARPWGRNNCYHGEDAGVVCS
;
A
#
# COMPACT_ATOMS: atom_id res chain seq x y z
N ARG A 1 15.63 -12.79 2.56
CA ARG A 1 16.36 -14.02 2.88
C ARG A 1 15.43 -14.87 3.72
N GLY A 2 14.96 -15.98 3.17
CA GLY A 2 14.15 -16.96 3.85
C GLY A 2 14.94 -17.67 4.94
N HIS A 3 14.20 -18.44 5.75
CA HIS A 3 14.74 -19.25 6.83
C HIS A 3 14.20 -20.70 6.81
N ASP A 4 13.26 -20.99 5.90
CA ASP A 4 12.55 -22.27 5.79
C ASP A 4 13.07 -23.11 4.61
N ALA A 5 12.45 -24.25 4.31
CA ALA A 5 12.88 -25.08 3.18
C ALA A 5 12.80 -24.34 1.83
N ILE A 6 13.81 -24.56 0.99
CA ILE A 6 13.80 -24.16 -0.42
C ILE A 6 13.12 -25.27 -1.22
N TRP A 7 12.06 -24.94 -1.95
CA TRP A 7 11.19 -25.94 -2.57
C TRP A 7 11.41 -26.13 -4.08
N LEU A 8 11.77 -25.06 -4.78
CA LEU A 8 11.90 -25.05 -6.24
C LEU A 8 13.32 -24.61 -6.61
N ASP A 9 13.87 -25.29 -7.61
CA ASP A 9 15.16 -25.00 -8.22
C ASP A 9 15.06 -25.21 -9.74
N GLU A 10 15.87 -24.46 -10.50
CA GLU A 10 15.91 -24.45 -11.97
C GLU A 10 14.53 -24.28 -12.63
N VAL A 11 13.70 -23.39 -12.09
CA VAL A 11 12.39 -23.06 -12.67
C VAL A 11 12.57 -22.42 -14.05
N ASN A 12 12.02 -23.05 -15.09
CA ASN A 12 12.17 -22.63 -16.48
C ASN A 12 10.82 -22.58 -17.21
N CYS A 13 10.05 -21.53 -16.93
CA CYS A 13 8.73 -21.29 -17.54
C CYS A 13 8.84 -20.92 -19.03
N SER A 14 7.86 -21.34 -19.83
CA SER A 14 7.67 -20.87 -21.21
C SER A 14 7.06 -19.46 -21.30
N GLY A 15 6.37 -19.04 -20.24
CA GLY A 15 5.69 -17.74 -20.13
C GLY A 15 4.19 -17.79 -20.43
N THR A 16 3.61 -18.99 -20.60
CA THR A 16 2.17 -19.19 -20.85
C THR A 16 1.45 -19.93 -19.73
N GLU A 17 2.21 -20.43 -18.76
CA GLU A 17 1.72 -21.08 -17.55
C GLU A 17 0.88 -20.10 -16.71
N ASN A 18 -0.18 -20.59 -16.07
CA ASN A 18 -1.00 -19.76 -15.17
C ASN A 18 -0.43 -19.70 -13.75
N SER A 19 0.53 -20.57 -13.44
CA SER A 19 1.14 -20.72 -12.13
C SER A 19 2.59 -21.15 -12.27
N ILE A 20 3.44 -20.66 -11.36
CA ILE A 20 4.85 -21.09 -11.28
C ILE A 20 5.00 -22.60 -11.01
N LEU A 21 3.96 -23.23 -10.44
CA LEU A 21 3.94 -24.68 -10.18
C LEU A 21 3.75 -25.53 -11.44
N GLU A 22 3.32 -24.92 -12.55
CA GLU A 22 3.17 -25.58 -13.84
C GLU A 22 4.47 -25.52 -14.67
N CYS A 23 5.43 -24.70 -14.26
CA CYS A 23 6.69 -24.55 -14.96
C CYS A 23 7.58 -25.79 -14.76
N PRO A 24 8.32 -26.23 -15.80
CA PRO A 24 9.41 -27.19 -15.64
C PRO A 24 10.39 -26.74 -14.56
N ALA A 25 10.70 -27.63 -13.62
CA ALA A 25 11.62 -27.42 -12.51
C ALA A 25 12.19 -28.76 -12.03
N LYS A 26 13.19 -28.73 -11.14
CA LYS A 26 13.62 -29.94 -10.42
C LYS A 26 12.50 -30.50 -9.51
N PRO A 27 12.56 -31.78 -9.12
CA PRO A 27 11.65 -32.34 -8.13
C PRO A 27 11.60 -31.50 -6.85
N TRP A 28 10.43 -31.44 -6.22
CA TRP A 28 10.22 -30.61 -5.05
C TRP A 28 11.18 -30.95 -3.91
N GLY A 29 11.86 -29.93 -3.38
CA GLY A 29 12.85 -30.06 -2.31
C GLY A 29 14.20 -30.65 -2.76
N ASP A 30 14.35 -31.02 -4.04
CA ASP A 30 15.64 -31.40 -4.62
C ASP A 30 16.34 -30.17 -5.20
N ASN A 31 17.24 -29.59 -4.41
CA ASN A 31 17.98 -28.39 -4.77
C ASN A 31 19.36 -28.37 -4.09
N ASN A 32 20.27 -27.58 -4.64
CA ASN A 32 21.57 -27.28 -4.04
C ASN A 32 21.69 -25.80 -3.62
N CYS A 33 20.57 -25.09 -3.57
CA CYS A 33 20.53 -23.66 -3.29
C CYS A 33 20.73 -23.36 -1.80
N PHE A 34 21.12 -22.13 -1.50
CA PHE A 34 21.02 -21.54 -0.15
C PHE A 34 20.23 -20.24 -0.19
N HIS A 35 19.75 -19.74 0.96
CA HIS A 35 18.90 -18.53 0.99
C HIS A 35 19.54 -17.22 0.49
N GLY A 36 20.82 -17.23 0.13
CA GLY A 36 21.40 -16.11 -0.61
C GLY A 36 20.98 -16.07 -2.08
N GLU A 37 20.36 -17.14 -2.57
CA GLU A 37 19.89 -17.35 -3.94
C GLU A 37 18.36 -17.30 -4.05
N ASP A 38 17.66 -16.93 -2.97
CA ASP A 38 16.20 -16.80 -2.99
C ASP A 38 15.78 -15.80 -4.09
N ALA A 39 15.03 -16.29 -5.07
CA ALA A 39 14.52 -15.47 -6.16
C ALA A 39 13.42 -14.51 -5.68
N GLY A 40 13.40 -13.31 -6.25
CA GLY A 40 12.35 -12.31 -6.04
C GLY A 40 11.94 -11.68 -7.38
N VAL A 41 10.71 -11.15 -7.43
CA VAL A 41 10.17 -10.50 -8.64
C VAL A 41 9.70 -9.08 -8.32
N ILE A 42 9.82 -8.20 -9.31
CA ILE A 42 9.14 -6.90 -9.32
C ILE A 42 8.18 -6.94 -10.51
N CYS A 43 6.88 -6.90 -10.23
CA CYS A 43 5.84 -6.94 -11.25
C CYS A 43 5.53 -5.53 -11.77
N SER A 44 5.09 -5.43 -13.02
CA SER A 44 4.61 -4.18 -13.64
C SER A 44 3.17 -3.81 -13.26
N GLY A 45 2.58 -4.47 -12.25
CA GLY A 45 1.29 -4.05 -11.69
C GLY A 45 1.37 -2.58 -11.31
N ASN A 46 0.36 -1.78 -11.67
CA ASN A 46 0.43 -0.32 -11.75
C ASN A 46 1.04 0.30 -10.47
N PRO A 47 2.35 0.64 -10.44
CA PRO A 47 3.03 1.01 -9.20
C PRO A 47 2.53 2.34 -8.62
N GLU A 48 1.83 3.12 -9.44
CA GLU A 48 1.27 4.43 -9.10
C GLU A 48 -0.16 4.37 -8.55
N ALA A 49 -0.87 3.24 -8.66
CA ALA A 49 -2.25 3.16 -8.18
C ALA A 49 -2.34 2.83 -6.69
N ASP A 50 -1.35 2.16 -6.10
CA ASP A 50 -1.61 1.39 -4.87
C ASP A 50 -0.62 1.65 -3.73
N GLN A 51 0.24 2.66 -3.86
CA GLN A 51 1.22 2.97 -2.82
C GLN A 51 0.69 3.99 -1.82
N VAL A 52 0.44 3.51 -0.60
CA VAL A 52 0.10 4.30 0.58
C VAL A 52 1.17 4.11 1.64
N ARG A 53 1.60 5.19 2.29
CA ARG A 53 2.49 5.14 3.46
C ARG A 53 1.93 5.96 4.61
N LEU A 54 2.29 5.55 5.82
CA LEU A 54 2.02 6.32 7.03
C LEU A 54 3.30 7.03 7.47
N VAL A 55 3.25 8.36 7.55
CA VAL A 55 4.37 9.17 8.05
C VAL A 55 4.11 9.51 9.52
N SER A 56 4.98 9.00 10.39
CA SER A 56 4.92 9.18 11.85
C SER A 56 6.26 8.85 12.49
N SER A 57 6.56 9.50 13.62
CA SER A 57 7.75 9.21 14.42
C SER A 57 7.52 8.16 15.52
N LEU A 58 6.27 7.72 15.75
CA LEU A 58 5.90 6.94 16.94
C LEU A 58 5.45 5.50 16.66
N SER A 59 4.87 5.23 15.49
CA SER A 59 4.34 3.91 15.16
C SER A 59 4.29 3.69 13.66
N ARG A 60 4.49 2.43 13.23
CA ARG A 60 4.30 2.02 11.84
C ARG A 60 2.82 1.97 11.43
N CYS A 61 1.91 1.89 12.40
CA CYS A 61 0.47 1.70 12.22
C CYS A 61 -0.36 2.92 12.63
N ALA A 62 0.28 4.08 12.78
CA ALA A 62 -0.41 5.34 13.03
C ALA A 62 0.40 6.48 12.41
N GLY A 63 -0.24 7.36 11.64
CA GLY A 63 0.46 8.46 10.98
C GLY A 63 -0.38 9.25 9.99
N ARG A 64 0.22 10.30 9.43
CA ARG A 64 -0.33 11.03 8.28
C ARG A 64 -0.36 10.11 7.07
N VAL A 65 -1.47 10.10 6.33
CA VAL A 65 -1.61 9.32 5.12
C VAL A 65 -0.97 10.07 3.95
N GLU A 66 -0.05 9.41 3.26
CA GLU A 66 0.51 9.88 2.00
C GLU A 66 0.31 8.82 0.92
N VAL A 67 -0.05 9.28 -0.28
CA VAL A 67 -0.28 8.45 -1.47
C VAL A 67 0.71 8.80 -2.55
N PHE A 68 1.18 7.80 -3.30
CA PHE A 68 2.07 8.01 -4.44
C PHE A 68 1.26 8.07 -5.72
N HIS A 69 1.36 9.16 -6.47
CA HIS A 69 0.65 9.36 -7.72
C HIS A 69 1.50 10.19 -8.68
N ASN A 70 1.54 9.84 -9.97
CA ASN A 70 2.36 10.50 -11.00
C ASN A 70 3.82 10.73 -10.57
N GLY A 71 4.47 9.68 -10.08
CA GLY A 71 5.86 9.71 -9.64
C GLY A 71 6.16 10.53 -8.37
N ARG A 72 5.15 11.01 -7.61
CA ARG A 72 5.35 11.87 -6.44
C ARG A 72 4.45 11.50 -5.26
N TRP A 73 4.99 11.63 -4.05
CA TRP A 73 4.22 11.54 -2.82
C TRP A 73 3.41 12.83 -2.60
N GLY A 74 2.18 12.67 -2.10
CA GLY A 74 1.32 13.77 -1.66
C GLY A 74 0.37 13.30 -0.56
N THR A 75 -0.27 14.25 0.10
CA THR A 75 -1.15 14.00 1.25
C THR A 75 -2.61 13.81 0.82
N VAL A 76 -3.45 13.47 1.79
CA VAL A 76 -4.91 13.33 1.64
C VAL A 76 -5.58 14.40 2.49
N CYS A 77 -6.58 15.09 1.97
CA CYS A 77 -7.38 16.05 2.74
C CYS A 77 -8.33 15.34 3.70
N ASP A 78 -8.62 15.95 4.86
CA ASP A 78 -9.52 15.43 5.88
C ASP A 78 -11.01 15.78 5.64
N ASP A 79 -11.32 16.52 4.58
CA ASP A 79 -12.70 16.70 4.12
C ASP A 79 -13.32 15.35 3.76
N THR A 80 -14.45 15.04 4.41
CA THR A 80 -15.17 13.76 4.40
C THR A 80 -14.40 12.54 4.91
N TRP A 81 -13.17 12.73 5.43
CA TRP A 81 -12.32 11.63 5.91
C TRP A 81 -12.89 10.95 7.15
N ASP A 82 -13.18 9.66 7.04
CA ASP A 82 -13.85 8.90 8.10
C ASP A 82 -13.21 7.52 8.39
N LEU A 83 -13.88 6.76 9.26
CA LEU A 83 -13.38 5.46 9.68
C LEU A 83 -13.40 4.40 8.56
N ALA A 84 -14.29 4.53 7.57
CA ALA A 84 -14.33 3.65 6.41
C ALA A 84 -13.11 3.89 5.52
N ASP A 85 -12.73 5.15 5.30
CA ASP A 85 -11.50 5.50 4.59
C ASP A 85 -10.25 4.96 5.32
N ALA A 86 -10.19 5.21 6.63
CA ALA A 86 -9.12 4.70 7.46
C ALA A 86 -9.06 3.17 7.44
N GLN A 87 -10.19 2.48 7.34
CA GLN A 87 -10.24 1.02 7.27
C GLN A 87 -9.64 0.48 5.97
N VAL A 88 -9.82 1.17 4.85
CA VAL A 88 -9.13 0.83 3.59
C VAL A 88 -7.63 1.00 3.77
N VAL A 89 -7.18 2.13 4.31
CA VAL A 89 -5.75 2.40 4.55
C VAL A 89 -5.12 1.37 5.49
N CYS A 90 -5.72 1.10 6.65
CA CYS A 90 -5.19 0.17 7.64
C CYS A 90 -5.06 -1.26 7.09
N ARG A 91 -6.02 -1.69 6.24
CA ARG A 91 -5.91 -2.96 5.51
C ARG A 91 -4.78 -2.91 4.49
N GLN A 92 -4.73 -1.85 3.68
CA GLN A 92 -3.75 -1.68 2.61
C GLN A 92 -2.29 -1.67 3.11
N VAL A 93 -2.04 -1.08 4.29
CA VAL A 93 -0.70 -1.06 4.92
C VAL A 93 -0.42 -2.26 5.85
N GLY A 94 -1.36 -3.22 5.96
CA GLY A 94 -1.16 -4.44 6.74
C GLY A 94 -1.11 -4.21 8.26
N CYS A 95 -1.89 -3.25 8.76
CA CYS A 95 -1.99 -2.90 10.18
C CYS A 95 -3.36 -3.26 10.81
N GLY A 96 -4.16 -4.09 10.14
CA GLY A 96 -5.41 -4.60 10.69
C GLY A 96 -6.57 -3.61 10.60
N LYS A 97 -7.28 -3.40 11.72
CA LYS A 97 -8.51 -2.59 11.77
C LYS A 97 -8.20 -1.12 12.02
N ALA A 98 -9.02 -0.23 11.47
CA ALA A 98 -8.96 1.18 11.84
C ALA A 98 -9.53 1.40 13.24
N LEU A 99 -8.78 2.12 14.06
CA LEU A 99 -9.17 2.60 15.39
C LEU A 99 -9.63 4.05 15.35
N SER A 100 -9.02 4.88 14.50
CA SER A 100 -9.45 6.26 14.27
C SER A 100 -8.97 6.83 12.93
N ALA A 101 -9.65 7.90 12.50
CA ALA A 101 -9.39 8.66 11.28
C ALA A 101 -9.15 10.14 11.63
N PRO A 102 -8.01 10.49 12.26
CA PRO A 102 -7.73 11.86 12.66
C PRO A 102 -7.47 12.77 11.46
N GLY A 103 -8.06 13.96 11.48
CA GLY A 103 -7.79 15.03 10.53
C GLY A 103 -6.84 16.10 11.10
N ARG A 104 -6.94 17.30 10.52
CA ARG A 104 -6.32 18.55 10.99
C ARG A 104 -4.81 18.46 11.21
N ALA A 105 -4.14 17.67 10.39
CA ALA A 105 -2.70 17.42 10.48
C ALA A 105 -2.24 17.00 11.88
N GLN A 106 -3.03 16.15 12.57
CA GLN A 106 -2.70 15.68 13.93
C GLN A 106 -1.32 14.99 14.01
N PHE A 107 -0.89 14.35 12.92
CA PHE A 107 0.45 13.74 12.79
C PHE A 107 1.50 14.69 12.16
N GLY A 108 1.22 15.99 12.20
CA GLY A 108 2.02 17.03 11.56
C GLY A 108 1.62 17.24 10.10
N ARG A 109 1.90 18.45 9.61
CA ARG A 109 1.63 18.88 8.24
C ARG A 109 2.59 18.18 7.28
N GLY A 110 2.07 17.74 6.15
CA GLY A 110 2.85 17.36 4.99
C GLY A 110 3.29 18.58 4.18
N SER A 111 3.71 18.31 2.95
CA SER A 111 4.18 19.31 2.01
C SER A 111 3.99 18.82 0.58
N GLY A 112 3.89 19.74 -0.38
CA GLY A 112 3.80 19.40 -1.80
C GLY A 112 2.36 19.25 -2.25
N PHE A 113 2.04 18.13 -2.91
CA PHE A 113 0.70 17.90 -3.45
C PHE A 113 -0.25 17.37 -2.38
N ILE A 114 -1.51 17.80 -2.46
CA ILE A 114 -2.64 17.13 -1.81
C ILE A 114 -3.36 16.39 -2.93
N TRP A 115 -3.25 15.06 -2.93
CA TRP A 115 -3.67 14.22 -4.05
C TRP A 115 -5.14 13.87 -4.02
N LEU A 116 -5.68 13.60 -2.83
CA LEU A 116 -7.05 13.16 -2.64
C LEU A 116 -7.81 14.17 -1.76
N ASP A 117 -9.07 14.41 -2.13
CA ASP A 117 -10.00 15.31 -1.48
C ASP A 117 -11.43 14.76 -1.65
N GLU A 118 -12.27 15.00 -0.64
CA GLU A 118 -13.61 14.39 -0.48
C GLU A 118 -13.58 12.87 -0.70
N THR A 119 -12.64 12.20 -0.03
CA THR A 119 -12.53 10.72 -0.11
C THR A 119 -13.72 10.11 0.63
N ASN A 120 -14.38 9.14 0.00
CA ASN A 120 -15.64 8.58 0.51
C ASN A 120 -15.72 7.08 0.21
N CYS A 121 -14.84 6.33 0.86
CA CYS A 121 -14.79 4.87 0.80
C CYS A 121 -16.01 4.24 1.49
N THR A 122 -16.38 3.04 1.04
CA THR A 122 -17.31 2.14 1.74
C THR A 122 -16.61 1.31 2.83
N GLY A 123 -15.27 1.23 2.79
CA GLY A 123 -14.45 0.39 3.66
C GLY A 123 -14.09 -0.96 3.04
N ALA A 124 -14.69 -1.30 1.90
CA ALA A 124 -14.50 -2.58 1.20
C ALA A 124 -13.51 -2.47 0.03
N GLU A 125 -13.10 -1.27 -0.36
CA GLU A 125 -12.25 -1.01 -1.50
C GLU A 125 -10.87 -1.69 -1.34
N PRO A 126 -10.32 -2.30 -2.40
CA PRO A 126 -9.03 -2.97 -2.29
C PRO A 126 -7.89 -1.99 -1.94
N HIS A 127 -8.00 -0.75 -2.42
CA HIS A 127 -7.01 0.32 -2.27
C HIS A 127 -7.71 1.67 -2.09
N LEU A 128 -7.04 2.63 -1.45
CA LEU A 128 -7.55 3.99 -1.23
C LEU A 128 -7.84 4.72 -2.57
N SER A 129 -7.04 4.45 -3.60
CA SER A 129 -7.21 4.99 -4.95
C SER A 129 -8.48 4.51 -5.67
N ALA A 130 -9.10 3.43 -5.20
CA ALA A 130 -10.34 2.90 -5.74
C ALA A 130 -11.58 3.52 -5.08
N CYS A 131 -11.40 4.34 -4.02
CA CYS A 131 -12.51 5.02 -3.38
C CYS A 131 -13.02 6.18 -4.26
N PRO A 132 -14.33 6.46 -4.23
CA PRO A 132 -14.86 7.71 -4.74
C PRO A 132 -14.15 8.90 -4.08
N ALA A 133 -13.64 9.80 -4.91
CA ALA A 133 -12.97 11.03 -4.49
C ALA A 133 -13.07 12.06 -5.61
N ARG A 134 -12.70 13.31 -5.32
CA ARG A 134 -12.48 14.31 -6.38
C ARG A 134 -11.34 13.90 -7.31
N PRO A 135 -11.28 14.45 -8.54
CA PRO A 135 -10.16 14.20 -9.44
C PRO A 135 -8.81 14.50 -8.76
N TRP A 136 -7.83 13.63 -8.98
CA TRP A 136 -6.49 13.73 -8.40
C TRP A 136 -5.90 15.14 -8.47
N GLY A 137 -5.43 15.65 -7.33
CA GLY A 137 -4.80 16.97 -7.23
C GLY A 137 -5.78 18.14 -7.24
N ARG A 138 -7.09 17.91 -7.43
CA ARG A 138 -8.12 18.93 -7.32
C ARG A 138 -8.68 18.96 -5.91
N ASN A 139 -8.29 19.97 -5.15
CA ASN A 139 -8.73 20.18 -3.77
C ASN A 139 -8.83 21.67 -3.44
N ASN A 140 -9.49 21.98 -2.33
CA ASN A 140 -9.52 23.32 -1.72
C ASN A 140 -8.83 23.35 -0.36
N CYS A 141 -8.01 22.36 -0.06
CA CYS A 141 -7.41 22.15 1.24
C CYS A 141 -6.02 22.78 1.32
N TYR A 142 -5.53 22.96 2.54
CA TYR A 142 -4.12 23.25 2.83
C TYR A 142 -3.57 22.18 3.77
N HIS A 143 -2.25 22.08 3.94
CA HIS A 143 -1.65 21.03 4.77
C HIS A 143 -1.99 21.08 6.27
N GLY A 144 -2.80 22.04 6.72
CA GLY A 144 -3.42 21.98 8.05
C GLY A 144 -4.60 21.00 8.13
N GLU A 145 -5.06 20.48 6.99
CA GLU A 145 -6.19 19.57 6.79
C GLU A 145 -5.69 18.17 6.35
N ASP A 146 -4.40 17.87 6.51
CA ASP A 146 -3.89 16.56 6.14
C ASP A 146 -4.47 15.46 7.05
N ALA A 147 -5.01 14.43 6.43
CA ALA A 147 -5.60 13.28 7.07
C ALA A 147 -4.56 12.28 7.60
N GLY A 148 -4.95 11.56 8.64
CA GLY A 148 -4.18 10.50 9.28
C GLY A 148 -5.05 9.30 9.64
N VAL A 149 -4.38 8.24 10.11
CA VAL A 149 -5.02 7.03 10.62
C VAL A 149 -4.34 6.54 11.89
N VAL A 150 -5.09 5.82 12.70
CA VAL A 150 -4.56 4.94 13.75
C VAL A 150 -5.18 3.55 13.53
N CYS A 151 -4.33 2.53 13.43
CA CYS A 151 -4.73 1.14 13.25
C CYS A 151 -4.42 0.29 14.50
N SER A 152 -4.89 -0.95 14.52
CA SER A 152 -4.68 -1.94 15.60
C SER A 152 -3.25 -2.45 15.75
#